data_AF-A0A8T2PCG0-F1
#
_entry.id   AF-A0A8T2PCG0-F1
#
_cell.length_a   1.000
_cell.length_b   1.000
_cell.length_c   1.000
_cell.angle_alpha   90.00
_cell.angle_beta   90.00
_cell.angle_gamma   90.00
#
_symmetry.space_group_name_H-M   'P 1'
#
loop_
_entity.id
_entity.type
_entity.pdbx_description
1 polymer ?
#
loop_
_entity_poly.entity_id
_entity_poly.type
_entity_poly.pdbx_seq_one_letter_code
_entity_poly.pdbx_strand_id
1 'polypeptide(L)'
;MSRAWRWLLGACLLGMVSAAAHSSNPFAGQQSPLDPCYDDNGAARRCIPEFINAAFGKEVQVSSTCGRPPSRSCSVVEREEKPTVRTCQICDASDPRRAHPSSYLTDLNSLHNVTCWQSENLHAFPHNVTLTLSLGKKFEITYVSLQFCSPRPESLAIYKSMDYGKSWTPYQFYSSQCRRMYNRPNKAVITKQNEQEALCTDGHTDLHPVSGGLIAFSTLDGRPSGKDFDNSPVLQDWVTVTDIRVIFSRPQLAGAGREEDPGASSSAMSAYFYAVGDFQVGGRCKCNGHASRCLKDKEGKLVCDCKHNTEGPECDRCKPFHYDRPWQRASAREANECLRQALTCGWRFNCATGSPSHNVDQEEAAVEREFLKEERDYRVTPPPLPPPRHLCAVAQGAGCLRASRPSLDQAPLQTSRPVAFQRWQRSVSVSISPPCPPVPIPSPLCVPLLLLRKYPALSQ
;
A
#
# COMPACT_ATOMS: atom_id res chain seq x y z
N MET A 1 34.02 91.51 0.94
CA MET A 1 32.59 91.11 0.80
C MET A 1 32.50 89.93 -0.18
N SER A 2 31.38 89.20 -0.21
CA SER A 2 31.15 88.00 -1.05
C SER A 2 32.06 86.78 -0.78
N ARG A 3 31.66 85.92 0.16
CA ARG A 3 31.92 84.46 0.17
C ARG A 3 31.08 83.64 1.18
N ALA A 4 30.03 84.24 1.76
CA ALA A 4 29.31 83.72 2.93
C ALA A 4 27.81 83.41 2.67
N TRP A 5 27.48 82.74 1.56
CA TRP A 5 26.09 82.35 1.25
C TRP A 5 25.97 81.02 0.49
N ARG A 6 26.70 79.97 0.93
CA ARG A 6 26.61 78.60 0.36
C ARG A 6 26.63 77.45 1.37
N TRP A 7 26.49 77.70 2.67
CA TRP A 7 26.62 76.69 3.74
C TRP A 7 25.42 76.62 4.71
N LEU A 8 24.21 76.95 4.25
CA LEU A 8 22.97 76.90 5.08
C LEU A 8 21.85 75.99 4.51
N LEU A 9 22.18 75.07 3.60
CA LEU A 9 21.28 73.99 3.15
C LEU A 9 21.93 72.59 3.23
N GLY A 10 23.10 72.46 3.87
CA GLY A 10 23.87 71.22 3.96
C GLY A 10 23.95 70.59 5.36
N ALA A 11 23.18 71.08 6.33
CA ALA A 11 23.37 70.79 7.75
C ALA A 11 22.13 70.18 8.44
N CYS A 12 21.30 69.42 7.71
CA CYS A 12 20.08 68.79 8.24
C CYS A 12 19.95 67.29 7.89
N LEU A 13 21.08 66.63 7.53
CA LEU A 13 21.12 65.23 7.05
C LEU A 13 22.22 64.37 7.72
N LEU A 14 22.76 64.79 8.86
CA LEU A 14 23.85 64.11 9.58
C LEU A 14 23.52 63.90 11.08
N GLY A 15 22.28 63.49 11.38
CA GLY A 15 21.76 63.41 12.75
C GLY A 15 20.87 62.21 13.11
N MET A 16 20.69 61.22 12.21
CA MET A 16 19.84 60.04 12.47
C MET A 16 20.42 58.75 11.89
N VAL A 17 21.53 58.26 12.45
CA VAL A 17 22.08 56.92 12.15
C VAL A 17 22.52 56.22 13.45
N SER A 18 21.55 55.88 14.31
CA SER A 18 21.70 54.95 15.46
C SER A 18 20.34 54.59 16.09
N ALA A 19 19.34 54.23 15.27
CA ALA A 19 18.01 53.82 15.75
C ALA A 19 17.34 52.79 14.82
N ALA A 20 18.11 51.87 14.22
CA ALA A 20 17.55 50.72 13.52
C ALA A 20 16.88 49.78 14.54
N ALA A 21 15.55 49.88 14.64
CA ALA A 21 14.78 49.14 15.63
C ALA A 21 15.01 47.64 15.50
N HIS A 22 15.23 46.96 16.63
CA HIS A 22 15.12 45.51 16.69
C HIS A 22 13.64 45.15 16.52
N SER A 23 13.19 44.95 15.28
CA SER A 23 11.88 44.37 14.97
C SER A 23 11.90 42.87 15.25
N SER A 24 12.15 42.50 16.51
CA SER A 24 11.91 41.16 17.03
C SER A 24 10.43 40.84 16.82
N ASN A 25 10.14 40.00 15.83
CA ASN A 25 8.78 39.64 15.46
C ASN A 25 8.02 39.14 16.71
N PRO A 26 6.94 39.79 17.16
CA PRO A 26 6.27 39.44 18.41
C PRO A 26 5.61 38.05 18.37
N PHE A 27 5.47 37.45 17.19
CA PHE A 27 5.06 36.05 17.01
C PHE A 27 6.23 35.04 16.96
N ALA A 28 7.44 35.44 17.35
CA ALA A 28 8.59 34.54 17.57
C ALA A 28 8.45 33.67 18.85
N GLY A 29 7.26 33.61 19.46
CA GLY A 29 6.86 32.53 20.35
C GLY A 29 6.65 31.24 19.57
N GLN A 30 7.73 30.67 19.02
CA GLN A 30 7.70 29.42 18.27
C GLN A 30 7.47 28.24 19.25
N GLN A 31 6.23 28.09 19.69
CA GLN A 31 5.73 26.86 20.28
C GLN A 31 6.11 25.72 19.33
N SER A 32 6.86 24.74 19.83
CA SER A 32 6.98 23.46 19.15
C SER A 32 5.57 22.95 18.91
N PRO A 33 5.14 22.66 17.66
CA PRO A 33 3.76 22.29 17.39
C PRO A 33 3.43 21.05 18.22
N LEU A 34 2.44 21.20 19.11
CA LEU A 34 1.99 20.13 20.02
C LEU A 34 1.71 18.89 19.19
N ASP A 35 2.37 17.76 19.51
CA ASP A 35 2.26 16.55 18.70
C ASP A 35 0.78 16.13 18.65
N PRO A 36 0.11 16.15 17.49
CA PRO A 36 -1.34 15.98 17.44
C PRO A 36 -1.78 14.55 17.83
N CYS A 37 -0.84 13.64 18.07
CA CYS A 37 -1.06 12.34 18.73
C CYS A 37 -1.40 12.44 20.23
N TYR A 38 -1.26 13.61 20.86
CA TYR A 38 -1.58 13.83 22.27
C TYR A 38 -2.49 15.05 22.43
N ASP A 39 -3.37 15.04 23.43
CA ASP A 39 -4.18 16.20 23.83
C ASP A 39 -3.39 17.14 24.76
N ASP A 40 -4.02 18.24 25.17
CA ASP A 40 -3.37 19.26 26.02
C ASP A 40 -3.10 18.76 27.46
N ASN A 41 -3.66 17.62 27.85
CA ASN A 41 -3.39 16.92 29.12
C ASN A 41 -2.29 15.85 28.99
N GLY A 42 -1.78 15.61 27.77
CA GLY A 42 -0.83 14.53 27.47
C GLY A 42 -1.47 13.15 27.29
N ALA A 43 -2.81 13.04 27.24
CA ALA A 43 -3.50 11.80 26.92
C ALA A 43 -3.40 11.49 25.41
N ALA A 44 -3.25 10.21 25.06
CA ALA A 44 -3.16 9.80 23.67
C ALA A 44 -4.49 10.05 22.93
N ARG A 45 -4.41 10.55 21.68
CA ARG A 45 -5.55 10.71 20.76
C ARG A 45 -5.15 10.30 19.35
N ARG A 46 -6.11 9.81 18.55
CA ARG A 46 -5.81 9.41 17.16
C ARG A 46 -5.18 10.55 16.36
N CYS A 47 -4.01 10.28 15.79
CA CYS A 47 -3.34 11.15 14.83
C CYS A 47 -3.13 10.43 13.50
N ILE A 48 -3.38 11.13 12.40
CA ILE A 48 -3.24 10.59 11.04
C ILE A 48 -2.35 11.51 10.21
N PRO A 49 -1.52 10.98 9.29
CA PRO A 49 -0.70 11.82 8.41
C PRO A 49 -1.55 12.72 7.51
N GLU A 50 -0.95 13.83 7.09
CA GLU A 50 -1.53 14.76 6.11
C GLU A 50 -1.93 14.05 4.80
N PHE A 51 -2.89 14.65 4.10
CA PHE A 51 -3.35 14.17 2.80
C PHE A 51 -2.47 14.75 1.69
N ILE A 52 -1.92 13.89 0.83
CA ILE A 52 -0.99 14.27 -0.24
C ILE A 52 -1.32 13.55 -1.55
N ASN A 53 -0.86 14.08 -2.68
CA ASN A 53 -0.69 13.29 -3.89
C ASN A 53 0.55 12.40 -3.72
N ALA A 54 0.35 11.11 -3.45
CA ALA A 54 1.44 10.15 -3.24
C ALA A 54 2.24 9.82 -4.52
N ALA A 55 1.73 10.24 -5.69
CA ALA A 55 2.43 10.13 -6.97
C ALA A 55 3.38 11.29 -7.27
N PHE A 56 3.22 12.46 -6.61
CA PHE A 56 3.97 13.66 -6.95
C PHE A 56 5.49 13.47 -6.80
N GLY A 57 6.25 13.83 -7.84
CA GLY A 57 7.70 13.67 -7.91
C GLY A 57 8.19 12.20 -7.96
N LYS A 58 7.30 11.23 -8.19
CA LYS A 58 7.67 9.81 -8.35
C LYS A 58 7.91 9.47 -9.81
N GLU A 59 8.96 8.70 -10.08
CA GLU A 59 9.13 8.07 -11.38
C GLU A 59 8.05 7.01 -11.63
N VAL A 60 7.41 7.07 -12.80
CA VAL A 60 6.40 6.09 -13.24
C VAL A 60 7.03 5.20 -14.31
N GLN A 61 6.98 3.89 -14.10
CA GLN A 61 7.40 2.90 -15.08
C GLN A 61 6.33 2.75 -16.15
N VAL A 62 6.72 2.90 -17.42
CA VAL A 62 5.78 2.88 -18.56
C VAL A 62 6.22 1.88 -19.61
N SER A 63 5.27 1.19 -20.24
CA SER A 63 5.59 0.12 -21.22
C SER A 63 5.85 0.60 -22.65
N SER A 64 5.63 1.88 -22.93
CA SER A 64 5.79 2.52 -24.25
C SER A 64 6.00 4.02 -24.04
N THR A 65 6.80 4.68 -24.87
CA THR A 65 6.97 6.15 -24.88
C THR A 65 7.53 6.57 -26.25
N CYS A 66 6.96 7.61 -26.85
CA CYS A 66 7.36 8.02 -28.19
C CYS A 66 8.78 8.61 -28.28
N GLY A 67 9.30 8.75 -29.50
CA GLY A 67 10.52 9.50 -29.78
C GLY A 67 11.79 8.67 -29.95
N ARG A 68 11.71 7.33 -29.92
CA ARG A 68 12.84 6.42 -30.22
C ARG A 68 12.38 5.24 -31.11
N PRO A 69 12.41 5.35 -32.45
CA PRO A 69 12.83 6.52 -33.25
C PRO A 69 11.83 7.69 -33.18
N PRO A 70 12.23 8.91 -33.61
CA PRO A 70 11.32 10.04 -33.73
C PRO A 70 10.09 9.70 -34.58
N SER A 71 8.90 10.01 -34.07
CA SER A 71 7.63 9.56 -34.67
C SER A 71 6.63 10.71 -34.80
N ARG A 72 5.83 10.67 -35.87
CA ARG A 72 4.80 11.69 -36.17
C ARG A 72 3.46 11.25 -35.60
N SER A 73 3.02 11.86 -34.50
CA SER A 73 1.67 11.71 -33.97
C SER A 73 0.74 12.78 -34.56
N CYS A 74 -0.56 12.49 -34.66
CA CYS A 74 -1.57 13.43 -35.16
C CYS A 74 -2.81 13.40 -34.27
N SER A 75 -3.16 14.55 -33.68
CA SER A 75 -4.39 14.73 -32.91
C SER A 75 -5.47 15.39 -33.77
N VAL A 76 -6.74 15.09 -33.47
CA VAL A 76 -7.87 15.88 -33.95
C VAL A 76 -8.14 16.96 -32.91
N VAL A 77 -8.08 18.23 -33.32
CA VAL A 77 -8.45 19.36 -32.47
C VAL A 77 -9.84 19.83 -32.89
N GLU A 78 -10.82 19.57 -32.04
CA GLU A 78 -12.14 20.20 -32.13
C GLU A 78 -12.03 21.67 -31.72
N ARG A 79 -12.75 22.53 -32.45
CA ARG A 79 -12.96 23.94 -32.13
C ARG A 79 -14.44 24.21 -32.31
N GLU A 80 -15.05 24.86 -31.32
CA GLU A 80 -16.51 24.94 -31.15
C GLU A 80 -17.26 25.48 -32.37
N GLU A 81 -16.61 26.31 -33.20
CA GLU A 81 -17.18 26.92 -34.41
C GLU A 81 -16.42 26.59 -35.72
N LYS A 82 -15.48 25.63 -35.74
CA LYS A 82 -14.61 25.38 -36.92
C LYS A 82 -14.43 23.89 -37.25
N PRO A 83 -14.24 23.53 -38.53
CA PRO A 83 -14.02 22.15 -38.93
C PRO A 83 -12.82 21.53 -38.21
N THR A 84 -12.91 20.23 -37.91
CA THR A 84 -11.93 19.48 -37.12
C THR A 84 -10.55 19.48 -37.75
N VAL A 85 -9.59 20.18 -37.13
CA VAL A 85 -8.24 20.31 -37.68
C VAL A 85 -7.37 19.15 -37.16
N ARG A 86 -6.93 18.29 -38.09
CA ARG A 86 -5.87 17.30 -37.82
C ARG A 86 -4.53 18.02 -37.68
N THR A 87 -4.06 18.17 -36.45
CA THR A 87 -2.75 18.76 -36.14
C THR A 87 -1.75 17.63 -35.92
N CYS A 88 -0.61 17.68 -36.62
CA CYS A 88 0.42 16.65 -36.49
C CYS A 88 1.71 17.24 -35.93
N GLN A 89 2.29 16.55 -34.96
CA GLN A 89 3.54 16.91 -34.29
C GLN A 89 4.56 15.78 -34.47
N ILE A 90 5.83 16.07 -34.21
CA ILE A 90 6.90 15.06 -34.20
C ILE A 90 7.36 14.93 -32.75
N CYS A 91 7.15 13.75 -32.18
CA CYS A 91 7.76 13.39 -30.90
C CYS A 91 9.18 12.92 -31.16
N ASP A 92 10.14 13.49 -30.43
CA ASP A 92 11.56 13.16 -30.50
C ASP A 92 12.11 13.18 -29.08
N ALA A 93 12.66 12.06 -28.61
CA ALA A 93 13.22 11.96 -27.26
C ALA A 93 14.58 12.69 -27.11
N SER A 94 15.05 13.35 -28.17
CA SER A 94 16.33 14.06 -28.25
C SER A 94 16.20 15.59 -28.13
N ASP A 95 15.04 16.17 -28.48
CA ASP A 95 14.73 17.60 -28.26
C ASP A 95 13.80 17.73 -27.04
N PRO A 96 14.23 18.33 -25.91
CA PRO A 96 13.39 18.48 -24.72
C PRO A 96 12.05 19.18 -24.95
N ARG A 97 11.89 19.94 -26.05
CA ARG A 97 10.63 20.62 -26.42
C ARG A 97 9.66 19.73 -27.21
N ARG A 98 10.07 18.50 -27.54
CA ARG A 98 9.33 17.49 -28.31
C ARG A 98 9.41 16.09 -27.68
N ALA A 99 10.11 15.96 -26.55
CA ALA A 99 10.15 14.74 -25.76
C ALA A 99 8.93 14.68 -24.83
N HIS A 100 8.35 13.50 -24.70
CA HIS A 100 7.18 13.25 -23.84
C HIS A 100 7.45 12.15 -22.79
N PRO A 101 8.47 12.33 -21.91
CA PRO A 101 8.90 11.34 -20.92
C PRO A 101 7.86 11.07 -19.83
N SER A 102 7.96 9.92 -19.16
CA SER A 102 7.05 9.53 -18.06
C SER A 102 7.16 10.40 -16.80
N SER A 103 8.16 11.29 -16.70
CA SER A 103 8.21 12.32 -15.67
C SER A 103 7.09 13.36 -15.80
N TYR A 104 6.52 13.54 -17.00
CA TYR A 104 5.34 14.38 -17.27
C TYR A 104 4.00 13.71 -16.87
N LEU A 105 4.05 12.76 -15.94
CA LEU A 105 2.89 12.16 -15.29
C LEU A 105 2.75 12.61 -13.84
N THR A 106 3.80 13.17 -13.24
CA THR A 106 3.94 13.35 -11.78
C THR A 106 4.69 14.62 -11.40
N ASP A 107 4.94 15.50 -12.36
CA ASP A 107 5.54 16.82 -12.20
C ASP A 107 4.51 17.86 -11.72
N LEU A 108 4.89 19.14 -11.76
CA LEU A 108 4.02 20.24 -11.32
C LEU A 108 3.07 20.66 -12.45
N ASN A 109 1.98 19.90 -12.61
CA ASN A 109 0.89 20.22 -13.55
C ASN A 109 0.42 21.68 -13.38
N SER A 110 0.38 22.42 -14.49
CA SER A 110 -0.03 23.81 -14.55
C SER A 110 -1.10 24.03 -15.62
N LEU A 111 -2.23 24.61 -15.23
CA LEU A 111 -3.39 24.89 -16.09
C LEU A 111 -3.06 25.71 -17.36
N HIS A 112 -1.93 26.42 -17.39
CA HIS A 112 -1.49 27.24 -18.53
C HIS A 112 -0.34 26.61 -19.33
N ASN A 113 0.29 25.54 -18.84
CA ASN A 113 1.44 24.88 -19.47
C ASN A 113 1.42 23.40 -19.11
N VAL A 114 0.45 22.67 -19.68
CA VAL A 114 0.25 21.24 -19.43
C VAL A 114 1.37 20.44 -20.12
N THR A 115 2.26 19.87 -19.32
CA THR A 115 3.16 18.80 -19.73
C THR A 115 2.36 17.52 -20.00
N CYS A 116 2.82 16.67 -20.94
CA CYS A 116 2.13 15.43 -21.30
C CYS A 116 3.15 14.34 -21.61
N TRP A 117 3.07 13.19 -20.94
CA TRP A 117 3.63 11.93 -21.44
C TRP A 117 2.80 11.43 -22.63
N GLN A 118 3.44 10.74 -23.59
CA GLN A 118 2.78 10.19 -24.77
C GLN A 118 3.34 8.79 -25.11
N SER A 119 2.46 7.82 -25.36
CA SER A 119 2.83 6.51 -25.89
C SER A 119 3.36 6.62 -27.33
N GLU A 120 3.96 5.53 -27.82
CA GLU A 120 4.20 5.35 -29.24
C GLU A 120 2.88 5.28 -30.04
N ASN A 121 3.01 5.41 -31.36
CA ASN A 121 1.91 5.20 -32.31
C ASN A 121 1.59 3.70 -32.40
N LEU A 122 0.38 3.32 -32.01
CA LEU A 122 -0.14 1.97 -32.09
C LEU A 122 -0.98 1.80 -33.36
N HIS A 123 -0.74 0.70 -34.06
CA HIS A 123 -1.35 0.40 -35.37
C HIS A 123 -2.30 -0.81 -35.34
N ALA A 124 -2.47 -1.45 -34.18
CA ALA A 124 -3.32 -2.63 -33.98
C ALA A 124 -3.87 -2.69 -32.56
N PHE A 125 -4.92 -3.49 -32.37
CA PHE A 125 -5.48 -3.87 -31.07
C PHE A 125 -5.51 -5.42 -31.00
N PRO A 126 -5.23 -6.07 -29.86
CA PRO A 126 -5.03 -5.49 -28.53
C PRO A 126 -3.55 -5.21 -28.19
N HIS A 127 -3.20 -3.93 -28.06
CA HIS A 127 -1.93 -3.51 -27.47
C HIS A 127 -2.21 -2.76 -26.15
N ASN A 128 -1.87 -3.42 -25.04
CA ASN A 128 -2.04 -2.87 -23.71
C ASN A 128 -0.85 -1.97 -23.35
N VAL A 129 -1.10 -0.68 -23.13
CA VAL A 129 -0.08 0.23 -22.58
C VAL A 129 -0.27 0.33 -21.07
N THR A 130 0.82 0.20 -20.31
CA THR A 130 0.75 0.19 -18.84
C THR A 130 1.56 1.32 -18.23
N LEU A 131 1.01 1.92 -17.17
CA LEU A 131 1.68 2.84 -16.25
C LEU A 131 1.74 2.15 -14.89
N THR A 132 2.91 2.01 -14.27
CA THR A 132 3.10 1.42 -12.94
C THR A 132 3.84 2.39 -12.02
N LEU A 133 3.22 2.72 -10.89
CA LEU A 133 3.72 3.66 -9.89
C LEU A 133 3.92 2.94 -8.55
N SER A 134 5.14 3.00 -8.02
CA SER A 134 5.51 2.42 -6.72
C SER A 134 5.63 3.49 -5.63
N LEU A 135 4.75 3.42 -4.62
CA LEU A 135 4.71 4.40 -3.54
C LEU A 135 5.84 4.16 -2.52
N GLY A 136 6.29 2.92 -2.38
CA GLY A 136 7.42 2.54 -1.51
C GLY A 136 7.08 2.37 -0.03
N LYS A 137 5.81 2.58 0.34
CA LYS A 137 5.19 2.30 1.66
C LYS A 137 3.70 2.01 1.42
N LYS A 138 3.00 1.39 2.39
CA LYS A 138 1.52 1.33 2.37
C LYS A 138 0.89 2.72 2.57
N PHE A 139 0.01 3.10 1.65
CA PHE A 139 -0.88 4.27 1.74
C PHE A 139 -2.33 3.81 1.91
N GLU A 140 -3.14 4.66 2.55
CA GLU A 140 -4.60 4.61 2.52
C GLU A 140 -5.07 5.68 1.53
N ILE A 141 -5.51 5.27 0.34
CA ILE A 141 -5.82 6.19 -0.76
C ILE A 141 -7.33 6.44 -0.90
N THR A 142 -7.68 7.69 -1.16
CA THR A 142 -9.05 8.15 -1.37
C THR A 142 -9.40 8.18 -2.86
N TYR A 143 -8.45 8.54 -3.73
CA TYR A 143 -8.67 8.52 -5.17
C TYR A 143 -7.43 8.20 -5.99
N VAL A 144 -7.67 7.78 -7.23
CA VAL A 144 -6.70 7.75 -8.34
C VAL A 144 -7.31 8.57 -9.49
N SER A 145 -6.57 9.51 -10.06
CA SER A 145 -7.05 10.30 -11.20
C SER A 145 -6.00 10.44 -12.30
N LEU A 146 -6.47 10.53 -13.55
CA LEU A 146 -5.66 10.73 -14.74
C LEU A 146 -6.28 11.81 -15.61
N GLN A 147 -5.50 12.84 -15.95
CA GLN A 147 -5.86 13.91 -16.87
C GLN A 147 -5.26 13.62 -18.26
N PHE A 148 -6.10 13.34 -19.25
CA PHE A 148 -5.66 12.96 -20.59
C PHE A 148 -5.45 14.17 -21.51
N CYS A 149 -4.31 14.21 -22.20
CA CYS A 149 -4.06 15.16 -23.29
C CYS A 149 -4.60 14.63 -24.64
N SER A 150 -4.72 13.31 -24.78
CA SER A 150 -5.47 12.63 -25.84
C SER A 150 -6.96 12.49 -25.46
N PRO A 151 -7.82 11.93 -26.33
CA PRO A 151 -9.05 11.33 -25.88
C PRO A 151 -8.79 10.28 -24.79
N ARG A 152 -9.75 10.11 -23.89
CA ARG A 152 -9.75 9.01 -22.91
C ARG A 152 -9.77 7.64 -23.62
N PRO A 153 -9.26 6.55 -23.04
CA PRO A 153 -9.44 5.20 -23.59
C PRO A 153 -10.92 4.79 -23.62
N GLU A 154 -11.30 3.88 -24.53
CA GLU A 154 -12.61 3.20 -24.46
C GLU A 154 -12.61 2.14 -23.37
N SER A 155 -11.50 1.41 -23.21
CA SER A 155 -11.34 0.42 -22.15
C SER A 155 -10.05 0.66 -21.38
N LEU A 156 -10.19 0.87 -20.07
CA LEU A 156 -9.12 1.12 -19.09
C LEU A 156 -9.34 0.22 -17.86
N ALA A 157 -8.25 -0.22 -17.24
CA ALA A 157 -8.27 -0.95 -15.98
C ALA A 157 -7.26 -0.38 -14.98
N ILE A 158 -7.67 -0.22 -13.72
CA ILE A 158 -6.81 0.15 -12.60
C ILE A 158 -6.65 -1.09 -11.71
N TYR A 159 -5.41 -1.38 -11.34
CA TYR A 159 -5.00 -2.46 -10.44
C TYR A 159 -4.20 -1.88 -9.27
N LYS A 160 -4.21 -2.58 -8.14
CA LYS A 160 -3.41 -2.26 -6.95
C LYS A 160 -2.55 -3.45 -6.53
N SER A 161 -1.39 -3.17 -5.95
CA SER A 161 -0.65 -4.10 -5.11
C SER A 161 -0.76 -3.68 -3.64
N MET A 162 -0.61 -4.63 -2.72
CA MET A 162 -0.50 -4.40 -1.27
C MET A 162 0.79 -5.01 -0.70
N ASP A 163 1.65 -5.56 -1.55
CA ASP A 163 2.78 -6.43 -1.21
C ASP A 163 4.09 -6.04 -1.94
N TYR A 164 4.18 -4.78 -2.37
CA TYR A 164 5.31 -4.19 -3.11
C TYR A 164 5.49 -4.80 -4.50
N GLY A 165 4.41 -4.76 -5.29
CA GLY A 165 4.38 -5.10 -6.71
C GLY A 165 4.36 -6.59 -7.06
N LYS A 166 4.28 -7.50 -6.07
CA LYS A 166 4.39 -8.95 -6.30
C LYS A 166 3.08 -9.56 -6.77
N SER A 167 1.96 -9.19 -6.14
CA SER A 167 0.61 -9.52 -6.58
C SER A 167 -0.17 -8.27 -6.98
N TRP A 168 -1.13 -8.46 -7.89
CA TRP A 168 -1.92 -7.38 -8.48
C TRP A 168 -3.40 -7.75 -8.45
N THR A 169 -4.18 -6.99 -7.67
CA THR A 169 -5.62 -7.13 -7.56
C THR A 169 -6.32 -6.05 -8.40
N PRO A 170 -7.47 -6.36 -9.03
CA PRO A 170 -8.22 -5.35 -9.76
C PRO A 170 -8.80 -4.32 -8.78
N TYR A 171 -8.83 -3.06 -9.20
CA TYR A 171 -9.31 -1.94 -8.37
C TYR A 171 -10.57 -1.31 -8.97
N GLN A 172 -10.52 -0.97 -10.27
CA GLN A 172 -11.62 -0.37 -11.01
C GLN A 172 -11.46 -0.65 -12.52
N PHE A 173 -12.57 -0.85 -13.21
CA PHE A 173 -12.61 -0.97 -14.67
C PHE A 173 -13.49 0.12 -15.29
N TYR A 174 -13.10 0.56 -16.49
CA TYR A 174 -13.91 1.43 -17.35
C TYR A 174 -14.00 0.77 -18.74
N SER A 175 -15.20 0.58 -19.27
CA SER A 175 -15.44 0.01 -20.61
C SER A 175 -16.90 0.17 -21.02
N SER A 176 -17.18 0.51 -22.28
CA SER A 176 -18.55 0.41 -22.83
C SER A 176 -19.03 -1.04 -22.90
N GLN A 177 -18.09 -2.00 -22.95
CA GLN A 177 -18.34 -3.42 -23.14
C GLN A 177 -17.78 -4.26 -21.98
N CYS A 178 -17.99 -3.81 -20.73
CA CYS A 178 -17.57 -4.47 -19.48
C CYS A 178 -17.63 -6.01 -19.50
N ARG A 179 -18.74 -6.59 -20.00
CA ARG A 179 -18.97 -8.04 -20.01
C ARG A 179 -18.16 -8.79 -21.08
N ARG A 180 -17.79 -8.13 -22.18
CA ARG A 180 -16.93 -8.71 -23.23
C ARG A 180 -15.43 -8.46 -22.97
N MET A 181 -15.08 -7.30 -22.41
CA MET A 181 -13.69 -6.92 -22.15
C MET A 181 -13.13 -7.53 -20.85
N TYR A 182 -13.87 -7.43 -19.74
CA TYR A 182 -13.40 -7.79 -18.40
C TYR A 182 -14.26 -8.87 -17.73
N ASN A 183 -15.22 -9.46 -18.45
CA ASN A 183 -16.23 -10.40 -17.93
C ASN A 183 -17.08 -9.87 -16.76
N ARG A 184 -17.04 -8.57 -16.46
CA ARG A 184 -17.79 -7.94 -15.37
C ARG A 184 -19.17 -7.45 -15.85
N PRO A 185 -20.19 -7.45 -14.98
CA PRO A 185 -21.38 -6.63 -15.20
C PRO A 185 -21.02 -5.14 -15.29
N ASN A 186 -21.79 -4.37 -16.06
CA ASN A 186 -21.73 -2.91 -16.06
C ASN A 186 -22.54 -2.38 -14.86
N LYS A 187 -21.99 -1.44 -14.09
CA LYS A 187 -22.62 -0.78 -12.92
C LYS A 187 -23.27 -1.76 -11.94
N ALA A 188 -22.55 -2.82 -11.54
CA ALA A 188 -23.00 -3.68 -10.46
C ALA A 188 -23.11 -2.92 -9.13
N VAL A 189 -24.13 -3.28 -8.35
CA VAL A 189 -24.36 -2.73 -7.01
C VAL A 189 -23.43 -3.42 -6.01
N ILE A 190 -22.77 -2.64 -5.16
CA ILE A 190 -21.99 -3.15 -4.03
C ILE A 190 -22.93 -3.36 -2.85
N THR A 191 -22.90 -4.56 -2.27
CA THR A 191 -23.53 -4.89 -1.00
C THR A 191 -22.46 -5.02 0.10
N LYS A 192 -22.89 -5.15 1.37
CA LYS A 192 -21.94 -5.36 2.48
C LYS A 192 -21.11 -6.64 2.38
N GLN A 193 -21.47 -7.57 1.49
CA GLN A 193 -20.78 -8.85 1.29
C GLN A 193 -19.65 -8.77 0.23
N ASN A 194 -19.68 -7.79 -0.68
CA ASN A 194 -18.67 -7.63 -1.75
C ASN A 194 -18.03 -6.22 -1.75
N GLU A 195 -17.84 -5.60 -0.58
CA GLU A 195 -17.21 -4.27 -0.45
C GLU A 195 -15.74 -4.19 -0.91
N GLN A 196 -15.12 -5.31 -1.30
CA GLN A 196 -13.80 -5.37 -1.95
C GLN A 196 -13.87 -5.76 -3.44
N GLU A 197 -15.06 -5.74 -4.07
CA GLU A 197 -15.18 -5.98 -5.51
C GLU A 197 -14.81 -4.73 -6.32
N ALA A 198 -14.06 -4.96 -7.41
CA ALA A 198 -13.75 -3.96 -8.43
C ALA A 198 -14.89 -3.88 -9.45
N LEU A 199 -15.52 -2.72 -9.55
CA LEU A 199 -16.63 -2.48 -10.47
C LEU A 199 -16.14 -2.24 -11.90
N CYS A 200 -17.08 -2.34 -12.85
CA CYS A 200 -16.90 -1.84 -14.21
C CYS A 200 -18.02 -0.85 -14.55
N THR A 201 -17.67 0.27 -15.20
CA THR A 201 -18.62 1.32 -15.57
C THR A 201 -18.30 1.90 -16.95
N ASP A 202 -19.33 2.36 -17.65
CA ASP A 202 -19.24 3.15 -18.90
C ASP A 202 -19.07 4.66 -18.65
N GLY A 203 -19.26 5.16 -17.42
CA GLY A 203 -19.54 6.58 -17.13
C GLY A 203 -18.40 7.60 -17.40
N HIS A 204 -17.28 7.14 -17.95
CA HIS A 204 -16.17 7.99 -18.42
C HIS A 204 -15.63 7.54 -19.80
N THR A 205 -16.38 6.69 -20.53
CA THR A 205 -16.00 6.16 -21.85
C THR A 205 -16.63 6.95 -23.01
N ASP A 206 -17.05 8.20 -22.79
CA ASP A 206 -17.46 9.10 -23.86
C ASP A 206 -16.23 9.74 -24.53
N LEU A 207 -16.30 9.95 -25.85
CA LEU A 207 -15.25 10.56 -26.66
C LEU A 207 -14.93 12.00 -26.20
N HIS A 208 -15.93 12.75 -25.74
CA HIS A 208 -15.80 14.14 -25.33
C HIS A 208 -15.46 14.25 -23.83
N PRO A 209 -14.57 15.18 -23.42
CA PRO A 209 -13.81 16.07 -24.28
C PRO A 209 -12.61 15.35 -24.93
N VAL A 210 -12.32 15.70 -26.18
CA VAL A 210 -11.26 15.10 -27.03
C VAL A 210 -9.83 15.42 -26.51
N SER A 211 -9.70 16.41 -25.64
CA SER A 211 -8.48 16.72 -24.86
C SER A 211 -8.88 17.31 -23.51
N GLY A 212 -8.05 17.14 -22.48
CA GLY A 212 -8.38 17.53 -21.10
C GLY A 212 -9.35 16.57 -20.40
N GLY A 213 -9.59 15.38 -20.96
CA GLY A 213 -10.53 14.41 -20.41
C GLY A 213 -10.05 13.85 -19.07
N LEU A 214 -10.86 14.00 -18.02
CA LEU A 214 -10.57 13.46 -16.70
C LEU A 214 -11.19 12.06 -16.53
N ILE A 215 -10.41 11.15 -15.95
CA ILE A 215 -10.91 9.93 -15.28
C ILE A 215 -10.51 10.04 -13.82
N ALA A 216 -11.49 9.90 -12.92
CA ALA A 216 -11.28 9.86 -11.48
C ALA A 216 -11.97 8.62 -10.90
N PHE A 217 -11.21 7.86 -10.12
CA PHE A 217 -11.68 6.70 -9.35
C PHE A 217 -11.63 7.07 -7.86
N SER A 218 -12.79 7.10 -7.20
CA SER A 218 -12.89 7.24 -5.75
C SER A 218 -13.00 5.85 -5.11
N THR A 219 -12.15 5.55 -4.13
CA THR A 219 -12.03 4.19 -3.60
C THR A 219 -13.23 3.75 -2.77
N LEU A 220 -13.87 4.68 -2.06
CA LEU A 220 -15.02 4.43 -1.18
C LEU A 220 -16.37 4.69 -1.85
N ASP A 221 -16.41 5.15 -3.11
CA ASP A 221 -17.66 5.44 -3.80
C ASP A 221 -18.52 4.17 -4.02
N GLY A 222 -19.83 4.32 -3.86
CA GLY A 222 -20.81 3.24 -3.88
C GLY A 222 -20.72 2.21 -2.74
N ARG A 223 -19.78 2.31 -1.78
CA ARG A 223 -19.54 1.27 -0.75
C ARG A 223 -20.36 1.51 0.52
N PRO A 224 -21.30 0.61 0.91
CA PRO A 224 -22.25 0.87 2.01
C PRO A 224 -21.62 1.27 3.34
N SER A 225 -20.51 0.62 3.74
CA SER A 225 -19.83 0.91 5.00
C SER A 225 -18.82 2.06 4.92
N GLY A 226 -18.74 2.79 3.80
CA GLY A 226 -17.84 3.94 3.64
C GLY A 226 -18.12 5.09 4.61
N LYS A 227 -19.35 5.19 5.12
CA LYS A 227 -19.74 6.13 6.20
C LYS A 227 -19.19 5.74 7.59
N ASP A 228 -18.76 4.49 7.75
CA ASP A 228 -18.26 3.90 9.00
C ASP A 228 -16.86 3.28 8.78
N PHE A 229 -16.04 3.96 7.95
CA PHE A 229 -14.71 3.51 7.55
C PHE A 229 -13.79 3.20 8.73
N ASP A 230 -13.89 3.98 9.81
CA ASP A 230 -13.08 3.80 11.03
C ASP A 230 -13.31 2.44 11.72
N ASN A 231 -14.50 1.83 11.54
CA ASN A 231 -14.86 0.53 12.10
C ASN A 231 -14.93 -0.60 11.05
N SER A 232 -14.74 -0.31 9.75
CA SER A 232 -14.74 -1.32 8.68
C SER A 232 -13.32 -1.75 8.29
N PRO A 233 -12.77 -2.85 8.85
CA PRO A 233 -11.46 -3.37 8.44
C PRO A 233 -11.45 -3.79 6.96
N VAL A 234 -12.60 -4.23 6.43
CA VAL A 234 -12.81 -4.59 5.02
C VAL A 234 -12.49 -3.41 4.10
N LEU A 235 -12.96 -2.19 4.45
CA LEU A 235 -12.67 -0.99 3.67
C LEU A 235 -11.29 -0.39 3.96
N GLN A 236 -10.77 -0.53 5.19
CA GLN A 236 -9.40 -0.11 5.52
C GLN A 236 -8.37 -0.88 4.69
N ASP A 237 -8.58 -2.17 4.43
CA ASP A 237 -7.72 -2.95 3.54
C ASP A 237 -8.03 -2.71 2.05
N TRP A 238 -9.29 -2.39 1.70
CA TRP A 238 -9.64 -1.96 0.34
C TRP A 238 -8.92 -0.68 -0.10
N VAL A 239 -8.79 0.33 0.77
CA VAL A 239 -8.04 1.56 0.46
C VAL A 239 -6.52 1.41 0.60
N THR A 240 -6.04 0.29 1.15
CA THR A 240 -4.61 0.04 1.36
C THR A 240 -3.92 -0.32 0.04
N VAL A 241 -2.83 0.37 -0.29
CA VAL A 241 -2.01 0.11 -1.49
C VAL A 241 -0.51 0.35 -1.23
N THR A 242 0.35 -0.41 -1.89
CA THR A 242 1.80 -0.12 -2.04
C THR A 242 2.16 0.42 -3.42
N ASP A 243 1.41 0.01 -4.45
CA ASP A 243 1.67 0.32 -5.85
C ASP A 243 0.35 0.39 -6.62
N ILE A 244 0.29 1.24 -7.63
CA ILE A 244 -0.85 1.37 -8.56
C ILE A 244 -0.36 1.04 -9.98
N ARG A 245 -1.17 0.27 -10.72
CA ARG A 245 -0.97 0.04 -12.15
C ARG A 245 -2.22 0.40 -12.93
N VAL A 246 -2.06 1.24 -13.94
CA VAL A 246 -3.11 1.57 -14.91
C VAL A 246 -2.79 0.88 -16.23
N ILE A 247 -3.79 0.30 -16.87
CA ILE A 247 -3.68 -0.40 -18.16
C ILE A 247 -4.69 0.22 -19.13
N PHE A 248 -4.20 0.74 -20.25
CA PHE A 248 -5.00 1.21 -21.38
C PHE A 248 -5.14 0.06 -22.38
N SER A 249 -6.36 -0.47 -22.51
CA SER A 249 -6.64 -1.70 -23.27
C SER A 249 -7.16 -1.41 -24.68
N ARG A 250 -8.06 -0.42 -24.84
CA ARG A 250 -8.63 -0.03 -26.14
C ARG A 250 -8.73 1.50 -26.28
N PRO A 251 -8.33 2.10 -27.42
CA PRO A 251 -8.52 3.52 -27.67
C PRO A 251 -9.99 3.86 -27.98
N GLN A 252 -10.32 5.15 -27.92
CA GLN A 252 -11.51 5.68 -28.59
C GLN A 252 -11.25 5.81 -30.08
N LEU A 253 -12.23 5.44 -30.89
CA LEU A 253 -12.16 5.50 -32.35
C LEU A 253 -13.15 6.54 -32.88
N ALA A 254 -12.65 7.76 -33.09
CA ALA A 254 -13.39 8.84 -33.73
C ALA A 254 -13.70 8.48 -35.20
N GLY A 255 -14.85 7.83 -35.40
CA GLY A 255 -15.31 7.32 -36.70
C GLY A 255 -16.30 6.16 -36.63
N ALA A 256 -16.33 5.39 -35.53
CA ALA A 256 -17.14 4.16 -35.39
C ALA A 256 -18.67 4.38 -35.23
N GLY A 257 -19.21 5.45 -35.79
CA GLY A 257 -20.61 5.88 -35.63
C GLY A 257 -21.16 6.76 -36.76
N ARG A 258 -20.51 6.77 -37.94
CA ARG A 258 -21.08 7.30 -39.18
C ARG A 258 -20.84 6.30 -40.30
N GLU A 259 -21.96 5.82 -40.83
CA GLU A 259 -22.22 5.18 -42.13
C GLU A 259 -21.08 4.41 -42.80
N GLU A 260 -21.31 3.12 -43.06
CA GLU A 260 -20.41 2.24 -43.80
C GLU A 260 -20.24 2.72 -45.25
N ASP A 261 -19.21 3.52 -45.50
CA ASP A 261 -18.83 3.97 -46.84
C ASP A 261 -18.27 2.77 -47.66
N PRO A 262 -19.02 2.20 -48.63
CA PRO A 262 -18.72 0.86 -49.14
C PRO A 262 -17.46 0.76 -50.02
N GLY A 263 -16.81 1.89 -50.31
CA GLY A 263 -15.52 1.97 -51.00
C GLY A 263 -14.29 1.98 -50.09
N ALA A 264 -14.47 2.10 -48.77
CA ALA A 264 -13.36 2.17 -47.82
C ALA A 264 -12.69 0.78 -47.63
N SER A 265 -11.63 0.55 -48.40
CA SER A 265 -10.73 -0.63 -48.25
C SER A 265 -10.39 -0.89 -46.78
N SER A 266 -10.28 -2.17 -46.41
CA SER A 266 -9.88 -2.72 -45.09
C SER A 266 -8.41 -2.41 -44.73
N SER A 267 -8.09 -1.13 -44.81
CA SER A 267 -6.77 -0.53 -44.78
C SER A 267 -6.42 -0.05 -43.37
N ALA A 268 -5.13 -0.12 -43.05
CA ALA A 268 -4.58 -0.03 -41.70
C ALA A 268 -5.29 1.00 -40.78
N MET A 269 -5.78 0.49 -39.65
CA MET A 269 -6.34 1.25 -38.53
C MET A 269 -5.49 2.50 -38.27
N SER A 270 -6.11 3.68 -38.34
CA SER A 270 -5.37 4.95 -38.20
C SER A 270 -4.58 4.97 -36.90
N ALA A 271 -3.29 5.29 -36.99
CA ALA A 271 -2.35 5.24 -35.88
C ALA A 271 -2.86 6.05 -34.68
N TYR A 272 -2.98 5.39 -33.53
CA TYR A 272 -3.50 5.98 -32.30
C TYR A 272 -2.43 5.98 -31.20
N PHE A 273 -2.58 6.85 -30.21
CA PHE A 273 -1.69 6.94 -29.06
C PHE A 273 -2.48 7.35 -27.82
N TYR A 274 -1.92 7.10 -26.64
CA TYR A 274 -2.41 7.60 -25.37
C TYR A 274 -1.51 8.75 -24.90
N ALA A 275 -2.09 9.83 -24.38
CA ALA A 275 -1.34 10.92 -23.78
C ALA A 275 -1.99 11.38 -22.47
N VAL A 276 -1.19 11.55 -21.43
CA VAL A 276 -1.60 11.87 -20.06
C VAL A 276 -0.67 12.96 -19.52
N GLY A 277 -1.23 14.02 -18.93
CA GLY A 277 -0.49 15.15 -18.38
C GLY A 277 -0.57 15.31 -16.86
N ASP A 278 -1.34 14.44 -16.19
CA ASP A 278 -1.32 14.30 -14.73
C ASP A 278 -1.81 12.91 -14.34
N PHE A 279 -1.13 12.29 -13.38
CA PHE A 279 -1.49 11.01 -12.76
C PHE A 279 -1.34 11.15 -11.24
N GLN A 280 -2.47 11.40 -10.57
CA GLN A 280 -2.51 11.61 -9.13
C GLN A 280 -3.00 10.36 -8.39
N VAL A 281 -2.43 10.13 -7.21
CA VAL A 281 -2.90 9.14 -6.24
C VAL A 281 -3.09 9.86 -4.90
N GLY A 282 -4.28 10.40 -4.69
CA GLY A 282 -4.62 11.16 -3.49
C GLY A 282 -4.86 10.25 -2.29
N GLY A 283 -4.08 10.41 -1.23
CA GLY A 283 -4.20 9.58 -0.02
C GLY A 283 -3.36 10.10 1.15
N ARG A 284 -3.23 9.25 2.17
CA ARG A 284 -2.31 9.48 3.31
C ARG A 284 -1.52 8.22 3.61
N CYS A 285 -0.37 8.36 4.27
CA CYS A 285 0.43 7.20 4.66
C CYS A 285 -0.33 6.32 5.68
N LYS A 286 -0.28 4.99 5.53
CA LYS A 286 -0.91 4.06 6.48
C LYS A 286 -0.08 4.01 7.76
N CYS A 287 -0.58 4.61 8.84
CA CYS A 287 0.04 4.58 10.18
C CYS A 287 -0.97 4.17 11.28
N ASN A 288 -2.10 3.57 10.88
CA ASN A 288 -3.15 3.06 11.76
C ASN A 288 -3.70 4.04 12.83
N GLY A 289 -3.48 5.35 12.66
CA GLY A 289 -3.90 6.37 13.62
C GLY A 289 -2.92 6.62 14.79
N HIS A 290 -1.70 6.07 14.73
CA HIS A 290 -0.65 6.23 15.76
C HIS A 290 0.57 7.02 15.26
N ALA A 291 0.47 7.76 14.15
CA ALA A 291 1.51 8.71 13.74
C ALA A 291 0.92 9.90 12.98
N SER A 292 1.42 11.09 13.31
CA SER A 292 1.05 12.38 12.71
C SER A 292 1.74 12.66 11.38
N ARG A 293 2.79 11.90 11.02
CA ARG A 293 3.60 12.06 9.81
C ARG A 293 4.35 10.79 9.41
N CYS A 294 4.97 10.81 8.23
CA CYS A 294 5.97 9.84 7.82
C CYS A 294 7.30 10.52 7.50
N LEU A 295 8.39 9.81 7.75
CA LEU A 295 9.77 10.25 7.59
C LEU A 295 10.52 9.21 6.75
N LYS A 296 11.71 9.56 6.23
CA LYS A 296 12.60 8.56 5.64
C LYS A 296 13.45 7.90 6.73
N ASP A 297 13.59 6.57 6.66
CA ASP A 297 14.56 5.83 7.46
C ASP A 297 16.00 6.05 6.96
N LYS A 298 16.98 5.41 7.62
CA LYS A 298 18.41 5.53 7.26
C LYS A 298 18.70 4.95 5.87
N GLU A 299 17.84 4.03 5.42
CA GLU A 299 17.83 3.34 4.14
C GLU A 299 17.04 4.11 3.06
N GLY A 300 16.50 5.29 3.40
CA GLY A 300 15.78 6.19 2.49
C GLY A 300 14.31 5.84 2.22
N LYS A 301 13.77 4.78 2.84
CA LYS A 301 12.38 4.31 2.68
C LYS A 301 11.45 5.13 3.56
N LEU A 302 10.20 5.28 3.13
CA LEU A 302 9.20 6.03 3.89
C LEU A 302 8.61 5.14 5.01
N VAL A 303 8.64 5.62 6.25
CA VAL A 303 8.13 4.93 7.45
C VAL A 303 7.36 5.91 8.36
N CYS A 304 6.48 5.38 9.22
CA CYS A 304 5.72 6.21 10.17
C CYS A 304 6.56 6.67 11.37
N ASP A 305 6.34 7.90 11.83
CA ASP A 305 6.90 8.42 13.09
C ASP A 305 6.01 7.95 14.27
N CYS A 306 6.08 6.65 14.60
CA CYS A 306 5.11 5.98 15.49
C CYS A 306 5.15 6.47 16.94
N LYS A 307 3.98 6.91 17.41
CA LYS A 307 3.67 7.29 18.80
C LYS A 307 2.87 6.17 19.48
N HIS A 308 2.17 6.48 20.57
CA HIS A 308 1.24 5.54 21.24
C HIS A 308 1.91 4.20 21.64
N ASN A 309 3.22 4.22 21.88
CA ASN A 309 4.07 3.04 22.12
C ASN A 309 3.97 1.94 21.03
N THR A 310 3.64 2.33 19.80
CA THR A 310 3.61 1.44 18.62
C THR A 310 4.93 1.47 17.84
N GLU A 311 5.17 0.44 17.04
CA GLU A 311 6.29 0.33 16.12
C GLU A 311 5.91 -0.44 14.84
N GLY A 312 6.89 -0.66 13.97
CA GLY A 312 6.68 -1.24 12.64
C GLY A 312 6.41 -0.17 11.58
N PRO A 313 6.57 -0.50 10.29
CA PRO A 313 6.48 0.48 9.20
C PRO A 313 5.11 1.17 9.12
N GLU A 314 4.04 0.49 9.54
CA GLU A 314 2.66 0.95 9.55
C GLU A 314 2.14 1.30 10.97
N CYS A 315 3.01 1.35 11.98
CA CYS A 315 2.63 1.35 13.41
C CYS A 315 1.70 0.17 13.76
N ASP A 316 2.06 -1.00 13.21
CA ASP A 316 1.28 -2.23 13.11
C ASP A 316 1.44 -3.21 14.28
N ARG A 317 2.24 -2.86 15.30
CA ARG A 317 2.41 -3.63 16.54
C ARG A 317 2.83 -2.74 17.71
N CYS A 318 2.81 -3.30 18.92
CA CYS A 318 3.34 -2.65 20.12
C CYS A 318 4.87 -2.81 20.23
N LYS A 319 5.53 -1.78 20.78
CA LYS A 319 6.94 -1.83 21.17
C LYS A 319 7.19 -2.91 22.25
N PRO A 320 8.43 -3.41 22.38
CA PRO A 320 8.87 -4.19 23.53
C PRO A 320 8.39 -3.60 24.87
N PHE A 321 8.04 -4.47 25.81
CA PHE A 321 7.48 -4.15 27.13
C PHE A 321 6.13 -3.40 27.13
N HIS A 322 5.46 -3.23 25.99
CA HIS A 322 4.15 -2.56 25.89
C HIS A 322 3.03 -3.53 25.47
N TYR A 323 2.98 -4.69 26.13
CA TYR A 323 2.11 -5.82 25.79
C TYR A 323 0.97 -6.07 26.81
N ASP A 324 0.63 -5.09 27.65
CA ASP A 324 -0.43 -5.24 28.67
C ASP A 324 -1.82 -5.46 28.06
N ARG A 325 -2.05 -4.96 26.84
CA ARG A 325 -3.20 -5.26 25.98
C ARG A 325 -2.79 -5.55 24.53
N PRO A 326 -3.58 -6.30 23.75
CA PRO A 326 -3.34 -6.48 22.31
C PRO A 326 -3.31 -5.15 21.56
N TRP A 327 -2.48 -5.06 20.53
CA TRP A 327 -2.47 -3.93 19.59
C TRP A 327 -3.83 -3.79 18.89
N GLN A 328 -4.31 -2.55 18.73
CA GLN A 328 -5.47 -2.20 17.91
C GLN A 328 -5.24 -0.86 17.22
N ARG A 329 -5.83 -0.69 16.03
CA ARG A 329 -5.86 0.60 15.30
C ARG A 329 -6.58 1.67 16.13
N ALA A 330 -6.07 2.91 16.12
CA ALA A 330 -6.72 4.03 16.78
C ALA A 330 -8.03 4.44 16.06
N SER A 331 -9.11 4.60 16.82
CA SER A 331 -10.43 5.01 16.34
C SER A 331 -10.66 6.53 16.51
N ALA A 332 -11.81 7.04 16.07
CA ALA A 332 -12.20 8.42 16.36
C ALA A 332 -12.46 8.72 17.86
N ARG A 333 -12.56 7.69 18.70
CA ARG A 333 -12.89 7.80 20.14
C ARG A 333 -11.76 7.35 21.07
N GLU A 334 -10.96 6.39 20.64
CA GLU A 334 -9.96 5.71 21.47
C GLU A 334 -8.64 5.63 20.70
N ALA A 335 -7.54 6.08 21.33
CA ALA A 335 -6.22 6.11 20.70
C ALA A 335 -5.55 4.73 20.57
N ASN A 336 -6.05 3.74 21.34
CA ASN A 336 -5.61 2.35 21.35
C ASN A 336 -4.09 2.20 21.48
N GLU A 337 -3.50 3.03 22.35
CA GLU A 337 -2.08 3.01 22.67
C GLU A 337 -1.65 1.73 23.37
N CYS A 338 -0.41 1.30 23.09
CA CYS A 338 0.17 0.13 23.71
C CYS A 338 0.58 0.45 25.14
N LEU A 339 -0.02 -0.25 26.09
CA LEU A 339 0.17 -0.02 27.51
C LEU A 339 1.41 -0.78 28.01
N ARG A 340 2.25 -0.12 28.81
CA ARG A 340 3.44 -0.74 29.41
C ARG A 340 3.01 -1.88 30.31
N GLN A 341 3.55 -3.07 30.07
CA GLN A 341 3.18 -4.26 30.83
C GLN A 341 3.51 -4.06 32.31
N ALA A 342 2.50 -4.13 33.16
CA ALA A 342 2.71 -4.04 34.59
C ALA A 342 3.46 -5.29 35.07
N LEU A 343 4.64 -5.10 35.66
CA LEU A 343 5.38 -6.17 36.36
C LEU A 343 4.68 -6.53 37.68
N THR A 344 3.47 -7.08 37.55
CA THR A 344 2.76 -7.76 38.61
C THR A 344 3.50 -9.08 38.88
N CYS A 345 4.41 -9.05 39.84
CA CYS A 345 5.09 -10.25 40.34
C CYS A 345 4.06 -11.19 41.00
N GLY A 346 3.38 -12.00 40.18
CA GLY A 346 2.42 -13.02 40.62
C GLY A 346 3.04 -14.17 41.43
N TRP A 347 4.38 -14.18 41.56
CA TRP A 347 5.10 -15.03 42.49
C TRP A 347 5.27 -14.33 43.83
N ARG A 348 4.80 -14.98 44.91
CA ARG A 348 5.07 -14.58 46.30
C ARG A 348 6.56 -14.72 46.63
N PHE A 349 7.35 -13.71 46.28
CA PHE A 349 8.62 -13.41 46.95
C PHE A 349 8.49 -12.09 47.68
N ASN A 350 8.85 -12.08 48.96
CA ASN A 350 8.68 -10.93 49.84
C ASN A 350 9.71 -9.84 49.47
N CYS A 351 9.29 -8.84 48.71
CA CYS A 351 9.98 -7.54 48.65
C CYS A 351 9.76 -6.79 49.98
N ALA A 352 10.40 -7.27 51.04
CA ALA A 352 10.31 -6.69 52.37
C ALA A 352 11.16 -5.40 52.44
N THR A 353 10.48 -4.25 52.39
CA THR A 353 10.92 -2.96 52.99
C THR A 353 12.40 -2.59 52.83
N GLY A 354 12.76 -2.01 51.68
CA GLY A 354 14.01 -1.28 51.45
C GLY A 354 13.74 0.16 51.02
N SER A 355 14.52 1.13 51.52
CA SER A 355 14.31 2.57 51.30
C SER A 355 14.76 3.05 49.91
N PRO A 356 14.29 4.22 49.42
CA PRO A 356 14.39 4.56 47.99
C PRO A 356 15.70 5.28 47.62
N SER A 357 16.43 4.76 46.62
CA SER A 357 17.30 5.52 45.69
C SER A 357 18.04 4.59 44.71
N HIS A 358 17.43 4.28 43.57
CA HIS A 358 18.12 3.66 42.43
C HIS A 358 17.66 4.30 41.12
N ASN A 359 18.60 4.75 40.29
CA ASN A 359 18.32 5.44 39.04
C ASN A 359 17.92 4.45 37.94
N VAL A 360 16.68 4.56 37.45
CA VAL A 360 16.15 3.73 36.36
C VAL A 360 16.96 3.89 35.07
N ASP A 361 17.49 5.10 34.83
CA ASP A 361 18.25 5.47 33.63
C ASP A 361 19.58 4.68 33.44
N GLN A 362 20.08 3.99 34.47
CA GLN A 362 21.32 3.23 34.38
C GLN A 362 21.14 1.76 33.94
N GLU A 363 19.95 1.17 34.11
CA GLU A 363 19.69 -0.21 33.67
C GLU A 363 19.37 -0.30 32.17
N GLU A 364 18.73 0.73 31.60
CA GLU A 364 18.42 0.79 30.16
C GLU A 364 19.70 0.72 29.31
N ALA A 365 20.72 1.50 29.69
CA ALA A 365 22.06 1.46 29.11
C ALA A 365 22.89 0.21 29.48
N ALA A 366 22.41 -0.69 30.34
CA ALA A 366 23.04 -1.98 30.61
C ALA A 366 22.50 -3.07 29.67
N VAL A 367 21.17 -3.17 29.56
CA VAL A 367 20.49 -4.17 28.71
C VAL A 367 20.80 -3.96 27.22
N GLU A 368 20.84 -2.72 26.73
CA GLU A 368 21.21 -2.43 25.34
C GLU A 368 22.64 -2.93 24.99
N ARG A 369 23.56 -2.91 25.98
CA ARG A 369 24.94 -3.42 25.82
C ARG A 369 25.06 -4.95 25.88
N GLU A 370 24.06 -5.67 26.40
CA GLU A 370 24.00 -7.12 26.28
C GLU A 370 23.34 -7.56 24.97
N PHE A 371 22.27 -6.88 24.53
CA PHE A 371 21.59 -7.19 23.28
C PHE A 371 22.50 -6.99 22.04
N LEU A 372 23.30 -5.90 22.02
CA LEU A 372 24.34 -5.65 21.00
C LEU A 372 25.55 -6.59 21.08
N LYS A 373 25.61 -7.44 22.10
CA LYS A 373 26.61 -8.51 22.30
C LYS A 373 26.11 -9.80 21.66
N GLU A 374 24.84 -10.14 21.87
CA GLU A 374 24.19 -11.34 21.33
C GLU A 374 24.03 -11.27 19.80
N GLU A 375 23.71 -10.09 19.25
CA GLU A 375 23.74 -9.82 17.79
C GLU A 375 25.12 -10.03 17.14
N ARG A 376 26.21 -10.02 17.93
CA ARG A 376 27.58 -10.18 17.42
C ARG A 376 27.97 -11.64 17.25
N ASP A 377 27.60 -12.52 18.19
CA ASP A 377 27.88 -13.96 18.11
C ASP A 377 27.09 -14.64 16.98
N TYR A 378 25.84 -14.20 16.74
CA TYR A 378 24.98 -14.80 15.69
C TYR A 378 25.52 -14.62 14.26
N ARG A 379 26.55 -13.79 14.03
CA ARG A 379 27.18 -13.61 12.71
C ARG A 379 28.34 -14.57 12.40
N VAL A 380 28.73 -15.45 13.34
CA VAL A 380 29.98 -16.24 13.23
C VAL A 380 29.74 -17.71 12.83
N THR A 381 28.52 -18.24 12.96
CA THR A 381 28.20 -19.66 12.66
C THR A 381 27.14 -19.84 11.58
N PRO A 382 27.40 -20.57 10.48
CA PRO A 382 26.38 -20.90 9.48
C PRO A 382 25.44 -22.01 9.97
N PRO A 383 24.13 -21.95 9.63
CA PRO A 383 23.17 -22.98 10.02
C PRO A 383 23.36 -24.29 9.23
N PRO A 384 23.11 -25.47 9.83
CA PRO A 384 23.17 -26.75 9.13
C PRO A 384 21.99 -26.91 8.14
N LEU A 385 22.24 -27.66 7.06
CA LEU A 385 21.24 -27.95 6.03
C LEU A 385 20.09 -28.84 6.56
N PRO A 386 18.83 -28.59 6.14
CA PRO A 386 17.70 -29.43 6.52
C PRO A 386 17.72 -30.80 5.78
N PRO A 387 17.26 -31.89 6.42
CA PRO A 387 17.14 -33.19 5.78
C PRO A 387 16.02 -33.23 4.72
N PRO A 388 16.10 -34.13 3.72
CA PRO A 388 15.12 -34.21 2.64
C PRO A 388 13.72 -34.59 3.13
N ARG A 389 12.69 -33.89 2.63
CA ARG A 389 11.28 -34.21 2.91
C ARG A 389 10.80 -35.36 2.04
N HIS A 390 10.39 -36.47 2.65
CA HIS A 390 9.58 -37.48 1.95
C HIS A 390 8.18 -36.93 1.65
N LEU A 391 7.67 -37.20 0.45
CA LEU A 391 6.27 -36.90 0.11
C LEU A 391 5.36 -38.01 0.67
N CYS A 392 4.35 -37.64 1.45
CA CYS A 392 3.19 -38.48 1.70
C CYS A 392 2.08 -38.11 0.71
N ALA A 393 1.84 -38.96 -0.28
CA ALA A 393 0.70 -38.82 -1.20
C ALA A 393 -0.61 -39.20 -0.49
N VAL A 394 -1.71 -38.53 -0.87
CA VAL A 394 -3.06 -38.92 -0.44
C VAL A 394 -3.51 -40.12 -1.27
N ALA A 395 -3.91 -41.20 -0.60
CA ALA A 395 -4.54 -42.36 -1.22
C ALA A 395 -5.84 -42.71 -0.47
N GLN A 396 -6.91 -42.93 -1.22
CA GLN A 396 -8.22 -43.34 -0.70
C GLN A 396 -8.20 -44.86 -0.41
N GLY A 397 -8.93 -45.29 0.62
CA GLY A 397 -8.85 -46.67 1.11
C GLY A 397 -9.65 -47.68 0.28
N ALA A 398 -9.06 -48.85 0.03
CA ALA A 398 -9.75 -50.07 -0.41
C ALA A 398 -8.96 -51.33 0.00
N GLY A 399 -9.68 -52.43 0.28
CA GLY A 399 -9.15 -53.80 0.21
C GLY A 399 -8.24 -54.28 1.35
N CYS A 400 -8.79 -55.11 2.25
CA CYS A 400 -7.99 -56.05 3.03
C CYS A 400 -7.55 -57.24 2.15
N LEU A 401 -6.31 -57.73 2.28
CA LEU A 401 -5.97 -59.13 2.58
C LEU A 401 -4.46 -59.45 2.47
N ARG A 402 -4.01 -60.36 3.36
CA ARG A 402 -2.83 -61.26 3.32
C ARG A 402 -1.64 -60.96 2.37
N ALA A 403 -0.45 -60.87 2.96
CA ALA A 403 0.78 -61.42 2.39
C ALA A 403 1.68 -61.99 3.50
N SER A 404 2.32 -63.14 3.25
CA SER A 404 3.25 -63.79 4.19
C SER A 404 4.71 -63.45 3.86
N ARG A 405 5.55 -63.34 4.90
CA ARG A 405 7.02 -63.54 4.82
C ARG A 405 7.32 -65.06 4.71
N PRO A 406 8.53 -65.52 4.25
CA PRO A 406 9.84 -64.98 4.63
C PRO A 406 11.00 -65.06 3.59
N SER A 407 12.18 -64.53 4.01
CA SER A 407 13.56 -64.99 3.69
C SER A 407 14.05 -65.00 2.23
N LEU A 408 15.34 -64.91 1.87
CA LEU A 408 16.65 -65.09 2.55
C LEU A 408 17.64 -64.04 1.88
N ASP A 409 18.95 -63.87 2.08
CA ASP A 409 20.01 -64.47 2.94
C ASP A 409 21.25 -63.52 3.07
N GLN A 410 22.29 -63.99 3.76
CA GLN A 410 23.74 -63.79 3.56
C GLN A 410 24.42 -62.41 3.75
N ALA A 411 25.23 -62.38 4.81
CA ALA A 411 26.29 -61.41 5.15
C ALA A 411 27.66 -61.91 4.64
N PRO A 412 28.84 -61.59 5.23
CA PRO A 412 29.33 -60.37 5.91
C PRO A 412 30.72 -59.92 5.37
N LEU A 413 31.33 -58.90 5.98
CA LEU A 413 32.79 -58.86 6.19
C LEU A 413 33.16 -58.07 7.46
N GLN A 414 34.32 -58.34 8.06
CA GLN A 414 34.68 -57.96 9.43
C GLN A 414 35.93 -57.05 9.50
N THR A 415 36.04 -56.24 10.56
CA THR A 415 37.24 -55.91 11.40
C THR A 415 36.99 -54.59 12.16
N SER A 416 37.46 -54.33 13.38
CA SER A 416 37.95 -55.20 14.47
C SER A 416 37.91 -54.42 15.81
N ARG A 417 37.56 -55.07 16.94
CA ARG A 417 37.66 -54.54 18.33
C ARG A 417 39.03 -54.91 18.95
N PRO A 418 39.56 -54.20 19.98
CA PRO A 418 39.25 -54.47 21.41
C PRO A 418 39.21 -53.20 22.33
N VAL A 419 38.31 -53.04 23.33
CA VAL A 419 38.33 -53.49 24.77
C VAL A 419 39.36 -52.73 25.65
N ALA A 420 39.10 -52.32 26.92
CA ALA A 420 37.89 -51.98 27.71
C ALA A 420 38.30 -51.47 29.12
N PHE A 421 37.37 -50.88 29.88
CA PHE A 421 37.05 -51.05 31.33
C PHE A 421 36.27 -49.81 31.81
N GLN A 422 34.94 -49.86 32.02
CA GLN A 422 34.24 -50.37 33.21
C GLN A 422 34.68 -49.75 34.56
N ARG A 423 33.77 -48.94 35.16
CA ARG A 423 32.98 -49.29 36.38
C ARG A 423 32.84 -48.11 37.35
N TRP A 424 31.65 -47.52 37.44
CA TRP A 424 30.89 -47.38 38.71
C TRP A 424 29.47 -46.85 38.41
N GLN A 425 28.45 -47.60 38.80
CA GLN A 425 27.07 -47.10 38.90
C GLN A 425 26.74 -46.96 40.39
N ARG A 426 26.12 -45.84 40.79
CA ARG A 426 25.13 -45.82 41.87
C ARG A 426 24.26 -44.56 41.86
N SER A 427 22.97 -44.78 41.66
CA SER A 427 21.84 -44.12 42.32
C SER A 427 21.84 -42.60 42.48
N VAL A 428 21.17 -41.91 41.55
CA VAL A 428 20.08 -40.98 41.91
C VAL A 428 18.87 -41.32 41.05
N SER A 429 17.72 -41.55 41.67
CA SER A 429 16.42 -41.77 41.00
C SER A 429 15.60 -40.49 41.06
N VAL A 430 15.12 -40.00 39.92
CA VAL A 430 14.11 -38.93 39.87
C VAL A 430 12.80 -39.53 39.34
N SER A 431 11.73 -39.37 40.12
CA SER A 431 10.39 -39.89 39.82
C SER A 431 9.69 -39.05 38.76
N ILE A 432 9.27 -39.68 37.66
CA ILE A 432 8.37 -39.06 36.68
C ILE A 432 6.92 -39.39 37.09
N SER A 433 6.14 -38.35 37.41
CA SER A 433 4.70 -38.47 37.67
C SER A 433 3.93 -38.84 36.40
N PRO A 434 2.84 -39.62 36.49
CA PRO A 434 2.08 -40.06 35.31
C PRO A 434 1.31 -38.91 34.63
N PRO A 435 1.04 -39.02 33.31
CA PRO A 435 0.28 -38.01 32.57
C PRO A 435 -1.21 -37.99 32.98
N CYS A 436 -1.81 -36.80 32.96
CA CYS A 436 -3.25 -36.62 33.22
C CYS A 436 -4.13 -37.20 32.10
N PRO A 437 -5.35 -37.68 32.41
CA PRO A 437 -6.28 -38.21 31.42
C PRO A 437 -6.93 -37.08 30.57
N PRO A 438 -7.40 -37.40 29.34
CA PRO A 438 -8.03 -36.42 28.45
C PRO A 438 -9.44 -36.02 28.90
N VAL A 439 -9.79 -34.75 28.69
CA VAL A 439 -11.15 -34.20 28.88
C VAL A 439 -11.95 -34.37 27.59
N PRO A 440 -13.23 -34.83 27.63
CA PRO A 440 -14.00 -35.11 26.42
C PRO A 440 -14.54 -33.84 25.72
N ILE A 441 -14.59 -33.90 24.39
CA ILE A 441 -15.26 -32.92 23.51
C ILE A 441 -16.69 -33.40 23.23
N PRO A 442 -17.72 -32.54 23.26
CA PRO A 442 -19.10 -32.94 22.99
C PRO A 442 -19.35 -33.20 21.49
N SER A 443 -19.91 -34.37 21.17
CA SER A 443 -20.38 -34.73 19.82
C SER A 443 -21.80 -34.22 19.55
N PRO A 444 -22.16 -33.89 18.29
CA PRO A 444 -23.52 -33.48 17.93
C PRO A 444 -24.50 -34.66 17.95
N LEU A 445 -25.73 -34.39 18.37
CA LEU A 445 -26.84 -35.37 18.35
C LEU A 445 -27.58 -35.34 17.01
N CYS A 446 -27.57 -36.47 16.30
CA CYS A 446 -28.57 -36.78 15.27
C CYS A 446 -29.62 -37.73 15.85
N VAL A 447 -30.89 -37.46 15.57
CA VAL A 447 -32.04 -38.33 15.92
C VAL A 447 -32.82 -38.61 14.62
N PRO A 448 -33.25 -39.86 14.34
CA PRO A 448 -33.61 -40.27 12.98
C PRO A 448 -35.07 -39.98 12.58
N LEU A 449 -35.29 -39.86 11.26
CA LEU A 449 -36.62 -39.96 10.64
C LEU A 449 -37.08 -41.43 10.57
N LEU A 450 -38.38 -41.69 10.77
CA LEU A 450 -39.15 -42.74 10.08
C LEU A 450 -40.69 -42.56 10.26
N LEU A 451 -41.44 -42.72 9.16
CA LEU A 451 -42.87 -43.12 9.06
C LEU A 451 -44.03 -42.17 9.49
N LEU A 452 -44.59 -41.50 8.47
CA LEU A 452 -46.02 -41.54 8.07
C LEU A 452 -47.16 -41.37 9.11
N ARG A 453 -47.94 -40.27 9.00
CA ARG A 453 -49.39 -40.34 8.69
C ARG A 453 -50.05 -39.01 8.26
N LYS A 454 -51.18 -39.18 7.57
CA LYS A 454 -52.08 -38.26 6.84
C LYS A 454 -52.72 -37.10 7.65
N TYR A 455 -52.89 -35.92 6.99
CA TYR A 455 -54.07 -34.98 6.94
C TYR A 455 -54.80 -34.51 8.24
N PRO A 456 -55.61 -33.41 8.22
CA PRO A 456 -55.71 -32.24 7.32
C PRO A 456 -55.67 -30.88 8.09
N ALA A 457 -56.12 -29.79 7.45
CA ALA A 457 -56.08 -28.39 7.93
C ALA A 457 -57.24 -27.95 8.84
N LEU A 458 -57.04 -26.84 9.58
CA LEU A 458 -57.96 -25.75 10.03
C LEU A 458 -57.04 -24.71 10.74
N SER A 459 -56.97 -23.43 10.38
CA SER A 459 -57.96 -22.34 10.53
C SER A 459 -58.08 -21.77 11.96
N GLN A 460 -57.27 -20.77 12.29
CA GLN A 460 -57.73 -19.45 12.74
C GLN A 460 -56.64 -18.40 12.53
#